data_AF-A0A0C3PN15-F1
#
_entry.id   AF-A0A0C3PN15-F1
#
_cell.length_a   1.000
_cell.length_b   1.000
_cell.length_c   1.000
_cell.angle_alpha   90.00
_cell.angle_beta   90.00
_cell.angle_gamma   90.00
#
_symmetry.space_group_name_H-M   'P 1'
#
loop_
_entity.id
_entity.type
_entity.pdbx_description
1 polymer ?
#
loop_
_entity_poly.entity_id
_entity_poly.type
_entity_poly.pdbx_seq_one_letter_code
_entity_poly.pdbx_strand_id
1 'polypeptide(L)'
;LWDVLRDNAVEPLQASMRELTSFVDECLFFASILERPKVQCDGDELQGSWSDSGVQEYTSLQPPSDDPIGLVYVHSGPGNIPAREVNVGIVISPEKRRKGYAREAMVLALGWVFDELKFHRAQAAIMDMADKDRALLFFTSIGFSHEGIRRRSIYQSGMDGENGVWKDVTYLAMLDTEWVVRKSLLARGAPSTLWEELFNRHSSEREKLASWEERHGRLQRTASMETIR
;
A
#
# COMPACT_ATOMS: atom_id res chain seq x y z
N LEU A 1 0.98 -8.30 16.88
CA LEU A 1 1.23 -7.79 15.51
C LEU A 1 1.86 -8.85 14.60
N TRP A 2 2.94 -9.49 15.06
CA TRP A 2 3.67 -10.49 14.29
C TRP A 2 2.82 -11.68 13.84
N ASP A 3 1.95 -12.20 14.71
CA ASP A 3 1.08 -13.34 14.35
C ASP A 3 0.10 -12.98 13.22
N VAL A 4 -0.46 -11.77 13.26
CA VAL A 4 -1.33 -11.25 12.19
C VAL A 4 -0.57 -11.09 10.88
N LEU A 5 0.69 -10.66 10.92
CA LEU A 5 1.52 -10.56 9.72
C LEU A 5 1.79 -11.95 9.13
N ARG A 6 2.13 -12.92 10.00
CA ARG A 6 2.44 -14.29 9.62
C ARG A 6 1.26 -14.96 8.89
N ASP A 7 0.05 -14.81 9.42
CA ASP A 7 -1.14 -15.43 8.87
C ASP A 7 -1.58 -14.82 7.53
N ASN A 8 -1.20 -13.58 7.26
CA ASN A 8 -1.57 -12.83 6.04
C ASN A 8 -0.42 -12.72 5.02
N ALA A 9 0.74 -13.33 5.29
CA ALA A 9 1.91 -13.23 4.43
C ALA A 9 1.74 -14.07 3.16
N VAL A 10 1.98 -13.45 2.00
CA VAL A 10 1.82 -14.07 0.67
C VAL A 10 2.91 -15.11 0.38
N GLU A 11 3.99 -15.13 1.14
CA GLU A 11 5.07 -16.10 1.00
C GLU A 11 5.12 -17.06 2.20
N PRO A 12 4.66 -18.32 2.03
CA PRO A 12 4.70 -19.34 3.08
C PRO A 12 6.10 -19.61 3.63
N LEU A 13 7.14 -19.42 2.82
CA LEU A 13 8.54 -19.60 3.22
C LEU A 13 9.06 -18.46 4.11
N GLN A 14 8.52 -17.24 3.97
CA GLN A 14 8.91 -16.09 4.80
C GLN A 14 8.20 -16.08 6.16
N ALA A 15 7.07 -16.78 6.28
CA ALA A 15 6.24 -16.79 7.49
C ALA A 15 6.34 -18.08 8.33
N SER A 16 6.98 -19.14 7.83
CA SER A 16 7.02 -20.45 8.50
C SER A 16 8.28 -20.73 9.34
N MET A 17 9.32 -19.88 9.28
CA MET A 17 10.57 -20.12 10.00
C MET A 17 10.74 -19.24 11.24
N ARG A 18 11.17 -19.87 12.34
CA ARG A 18 11.67 -19.18 13.55
C ARG A 18 12.99 -18.43 13.30
N GLU A 19 13.59 -18.63 12.13
CA GLU A 19 14.85 -18.03 11.68
C GLU A 19 14.54 -17.18 10.45
N LEU A 20 14.39 -15.88 10.69
CA LEU A 20 13.92 -14.81 9.79
C LEU A 20 14.89 -14.49 8.63
N THR A 21 15.81 -15.38 8.27
CA THR A 21 16.99 -14.99 7.47
C THR A 21 16.63 -14.57 6.04
N SER A 22 15.70 -15.26 5.37
CA SER A 22 15.35 -14.92 3.97
C SER A 22 14.57 -13.61 3.81
N PHE A 23 13.66 -13.30 4.75
CA PHE A 23 12.94 -12.02 4.71
C PHE A 23 13.89 -10.86 5.01
N VAL A 24 14.84 -11.03 5.94
CA VAL A 24 15.82 -9.99 6.29
C VAL A 24 16.79 -9.71 5.13
N ASP A 25 17.22 -10.75 4.40
CA ASP A 25 18.17 -10.61 3.29
C ASP A 25 17.59 -9.90 2.05
N GLU A 26 16.26 -9.97 1.87
CA GLU A 26 15.55 -9.34 0.73
C GLU A 26 14.74 -8.10 1.15
N CYS A 27 14.72 -7.77 2.45
CA CYS A 27 14.04 -6.59 2.97
C CYS A 27 14.91 -5.35 2.76
N LEU A 28 14.42 -4.44 1.92
CA LEU A 28 15.06 -3.14 1.70
C LEU A 28 14.79 -2.21 2.88
N PHE A 29 13.60 -2.31 3.47
CA PHE A 29 13.16 -1.43 4.55
C PHE A 29 12.11 -2.07 5.43
N PHE A 30 12.26 -1.87 6.74
CA PHE A 30 11.33 -2.31 7.76
C PHE A 30 11.25 -1.23 8.84
N ALA A 31 10.03 -0.78 9.16
CA ALA A 31 9.83 0.25 10.18
C ALA A 31 8.60 -0.03 11.05
N SER A 32 8.77 0.15 12.36
CA SER A 32 7.68 0.21 13.32
C SER A 32 6.94 1.54 13.21
N ILE A 33 5.61 1.47 13.36
CA ILE A 33 4.75 2.65 13.37
C ILE A 33 4.43 2.94 14.84
N LEU A 34 4.79 4.14 15.29
CA LEU A 34 4.53 4.63 16.65
C LEU A 34 3.44 5.69 16.63
N GLU A 35 2.63 5.75 17.69
CA GLU A 35 1.65 6.83 17.85
C GLU A 35 2.37 8.10 18.32
N ARG A 36 2.14 9.23 17.64
CA ARG A 36 2.68 10.50 18.12
C ARG A 36 2.07 10.83 19.50
N PRO A 37 2.89 11.30 20.44
CA PRO A 37 2.40 11.74 21.73
C PRO A 37 1.45 12.93 21.53
N LYS A 38 0.29 12.90 22.20
CA LYS A 38 -0.65 14.02 22.14
C LYS A 38 -0.03 15.21 22.85
N VAL A 39 0.16 16.31 22.11
CA VAL A 39 0.49 17.61 22.70
C VAL A 39 -0.74 18.06 23.48
N GLN A 40 -0.64 18.09 24.80
CA GLN A 40 -1.68 18.63 25.65
C GLN A 40 -1.45 20.14 25.76
N CYS A 41 -2.23 20.92 25.02
CA CYS A 41 -2.33 22.36 25.25
C CYS A 41 -3.37 22.53 26.36
N ASP A 42 -2.92 22.71 27.61
CA ASP A 42 -3.80 23.18 28.67
C ASP A 42 -4.25 24.60 28.28
N GLY A 43 -5.51 24.72 27.89
CA GLY A 43 -6.15 26.01 27.63
C GLY A 43 -6.54 26.63 28.96
N ASP A 44 -5.65 27.45 29.50
CA ASP A 44 -6.04 28.47 30.48
C ASP A 44 -6.28 29.78 29.73
N GLU A 45 -7.43 30.41 30.02
CA GLU A 45 -7.79 31.73 29.52
C GLU A 45 -6.69 32.74 29.80
N LEU A 46 -6.10 33.31 28.75
CA LEU A 46 -5.31 34.54 28.87
C LEU A 46 -5.88 35.59 27.92
N GLN A 47 -6.81 36.38 28.45
CA GLN A 47 -6.88 37.79 28.12
C GLN A 47 -5.51 38.41 28.46
N GLY A 48 -4.75 38.86 27.47
CA GLY A 48 -3.49 39.55 27.74
C GLY A 48 -2.68 39.88 26.49
N SER A 49 -2.77 41.15 26.10
CA SER A 49 -1.87 41.94 25.26
C SER A 49 -0.73 41.23 24.52
N TRP A 50 -0.70 41.41 23.19
CA TRP A 50 0.46 41.19 22.34
C TRP A 50 1.65 42.01 22.83
N SER A 51 2.72 41.33 23.26
CA SER A 51 4.06 41.90 23.27
C SER A 51 4.99 40.97 22.52
N ASP A 52 5.61 41.55 21.50
CA ASP A 52 6.68 41.00 20.68
C ASP A 52 7.89 40.59 21.54
N SER A 53 8.68 39.63 21.03
CA SER A 53 9.91 39.04 21.59
C SER A 53 9.78 38.06 22.77
N GLY A 54 9.80 36.76 22.44
CA GLY A 54 10.06 35.67 23.38
C GLY A 54 9.98 34.31 22.68
N VAL A 55 11.13 33.65 22.52
CA VAL A 55 11.20 32.25 22.09
C VAL A 55 10.35 31.42 23.04
N GLN A 56 9.22 30.90 22.57
CA GLN A 56 8.32 30.07 23.37
C GLN A 56 8.93 28.66 23.43
N GLU A 57 9.67 28.41 24.49
CA GLU A 57 10.46 27.21 24.72
C GLU A 57 9.55 26.01 25.03
N TYR A 58 9.59 25.05 24.10
CA TYR A 58 9.18 23.64 24.12
C TYR A 58 8.17 23.18 25.17
N THR A 59 6.93 23.00 24.71
CA THR A 59 5.97 22.06 25.30
C THR A 59 6.65 20.70 25.49
N SER A 60 6.62 20.19 26.71
CA SER A 60 7.09 18.86 27.09
C SER A 60 6.38 17.80 26.25
N LEU A 61 7.02 17.40 25.15
CA LEU A 61 6.64 16.21 24.38
C LEU A 61 6.85 15.03 25.32
N GLN A 62 5.76 14.38 25.75
CA GLN A 62 5.91 13.02 26.26
C GLN A 62 6.66 12.22 25.19
N PRO A 63 7.63 11.34 25.54
CA PRO A 63 8.24 10.49 24.54
C PRO A 63 7.15 9.70 23.81
N PRO A 64 7.29 9.46 22.49
CA PRO A 64 6.37 8.59 21.79
C PRO A 64 6.26 7.27 22.55
N SER A 65 5.05 6.73 22.65
CA SER A 65 4.84 5.41 23.24
C SER A 65 5.76 4.41 22.53
N ASP A 66 6.61 3.71 23.29
CA ASP A 66 7.52 2.68 22.76
C ASP A 66 6.76 1.46 22.22
N ASP A 67 5.45 1.37 22.45
CA ASP A 67 4.61 0.29 21.93
C ASP A 67 4.25 0.51 20.44
N PRO A 68 4.71 -0.36 19.52
CA PRO A 68 4.41 -0.25 18.10
C PRO A 68 2.94 -0.53 17.80
N ILE A 69 2.27 0.45 17.21
CA ILE A 69 0.88 0.34 16.77
C ILE A 69 0.74 -0.31 15.38
N GLY A 70 1.86 -0.56 14.71
CA GLY A 70 1.90 -1.14 13.38
C GLY A 70 3.30 -1.36 12.84
N LEU A 71 3.35 -1.89 11.63
CA LEU A 71 4.57 -2.19 10.89
C LEU A 71 4.35 -1.92 9.41
N VAL A 72 5.33 -1.31 8.75
CA VAL A 72 5.44 -1.23 7.29
C VAL A 72 6.75 -1.87 6.85
N TYR A 73 6.72 -2.56 5.71
CA TYR A 73 7.91 -3.17 5.12
C TYR A 73 7.91 -3.06 3.61
N VAL A 74 9.11 -3.03 3.05
CA VAL A 74 9.42 -3.03 1.62
C VAL A 74 10.47 -4.10 1.40
N HIS A 75 10.22 -5.01 0.47
CA HIS A 75 11.18 -6.05 0.10
C HIS A 75 11.29 -6.17 -1.41
N SER A 76 12.46 -6.59 -1.88
CA SER A 76 12.74 -6.82 -3.29
C SER A 76 13.64 -8.03 -3.42
N GLY A 77 13.09 -9.12 -3.95
CA GLY A 77 13.86 -10.33 -4.17
C GLY A 77 14.89 -10.16 -5.30
N PRO A 78 15.86 -11.08 -5.45
CA PRO A 78 16.94 -10.99 -6.43
C PRO A 78 16.48 -10.82 -7.88
N GLY A 79 15.31 -11.37 -8.24
CA GLY A 79 14.70 -11.19 -9.57
C GLY A 79 14.06 -9.81 -9.78
N ASN A 80 13.66 -9.15 -8.70
CA ASN A 80 12.93 -7.88 -8.73
C ASN A 80 13.86 -6.67 -8.70
N ILE A 81 15.03 -6.79 -8.08
CA ILE A 81 16.03 -5.70 -8.02
C ILE A 81 16.45 -5.24 -9.43
N PRO A 82 16.83 -6.13 -10.37
CA PRO A 82 17.18 -5.70 -11.74
C PRO A 82 15.98 -5.11 -12.50
N ALA A 83 14.77 -5.59 -12.21
CA ALA A 83 13.53 -5.08 -12.77
C ALA A 83 13.08 -3.76 -12.10
N ARG A 84 13.76 -3.31 -11.04
CA ARG A 84 13.41 -2.17 -10.21
C ARG A 84 11.96 -2.26 -9.71
N GLU A 85 11.62 -3.43 -9.18
CA GLU A 85 10.33 -3.73 -8.54
C GLU A 85 10.48 -3.97 -7.03
N VAL A 86 9.55 -3.45 -6.23
CA VAL A 86 9.43 -3.81 -4.80
C VAL A 86 8.04 -4.35 -4.48
N ASN A 87 7.98 -5.21 -3.46
CA ASN A 87 6.77 -5.58 -2.77
C ASN A 87 6.64 -4.76 -1.49
N VAL A 88 5.45 -4.23 -1.23
CA VAL A 88 5.15 -3.43 -0.03
C VAL A 88 4.04 -4.08 0.78
N GLY A 89 4.16 -3.98 2.10
CA GLY A 89 3.15 -4.47 3.03
C GLY A 89 3.04 -3.61 4.28
N ILE A 90 1.86 -3.64 4.89
CA ILE A 90 1.58 -2.88 6.11
C ILE A 90 0.58 -3.61 7.00
N VAL A 91 0.82 -3.58 8.30
CA VAL A 91 -0.06 -4.14 9.33
C VAL A 91 -0.26 -3.11 10.42
N ILE A 92 -1.51 -2.82 10.78
CA ILE A 92 -1.87 -1.94 11.90
C ILE A 92 -2.70 -2.74 12.92
N SER A 93 -2.39 -2.54 14.20
CA SER A 93 -3.14 -3.11 15.31
C SER A 93 -4.64 -2.75 15.20
N PRO A 94 -5.57 -3.70 15.36
CA PRO A 94 -7.00 -3.48 15.14
C PRO A 94 -7.57 -2.23 15.83
N GLU A 95 -7.12 -1.93 17.05
CA GLU A 95 -7.55 -0.82 17.90
C GLU A 95 -7.11 0.56 17.37
N LYS A 96 -6.12 0.56 16.48
CA LYS A 96 -5.51 1.78 15.92
C LYS A 96 -5.84 1.96 14.43
N ARG A 97 -6.67 1.09 13.85
CA ARG A 97 -7.15 1.21 12.46
C ARG A 97 -8.09 2.42 12.29
N ARG A 98 -8.27 2.85 11.05
CA ARG A 98 -9.14 3.99 10.64
C ARG A 98 -8.77 5.37 11.22
N LYS A 99 -7.53 5.53 11.69
CA LYS A 99 -6.99 6.81 12.19
C LYS A 99 -6.02 7.50 11.22
N GLY A 100 -5.83 6.94 10.02
CA GLY A 100 -4.91 7.48 9.00
C GLY A 100 -3.46 6.98 9.10
N TYR A 101 -3.06 6.32 10.19
CA TYR A 101 -1.69 5.84 10.40
C TYR A 101 -1.15 4.98 9.25
N ALA A 102 -1.95 4.04 8.75
CA ALA A 102 -1.54 3.20 7.62
C ALA A 102 -1.22 4.02 6.37
N ARG A 103 -2.02 5.06 6.10
CA ARG A 103 -1.86 5.92 4.93
C ARG A 103 -0.60 6.75 5.04
N GLU A 104 -0.35 7.36 6.20
CA GLU A 104 0.86 8.16 6.44
C GLU A 104 2.11 7.30 6.28
N ALA A 105 2.16 6.15 6.95
CA ALA A 105 3.31 5.25 6.90
C ALA A 105 3.58 4.71 5.48
N MET A 106 2.53 4.28 4.77
CA MET A 106 2.69 3.76 3.41
C MET A 106 3.11 4.87 2.42
N VAL A 107 2.58 6.09 2.55
CA VAL A 107 2.99 7.21 1.69
C VAL A 107 4.45 7.59 1.92
N LEU A 108 4.94 7.56 3.16
CA LEU A 108 6.35 7.79 3.46
C LEU A 108 7.24 6.69 2.87
N ALA A 109 6.86 5.42 3.03
CA ALA A 109 7.58 4.30 2.46
C ALA A 109 7.66 4.38 0.91
N LEU A 110 6.55 4.74 0.25
CA LEU A 110 6.53 4.92 -1.20
C LEU A 110 7.37 6.11 -1.66
N GLY A 111 7.38 7.21 -0.90
CA GLY A 111 8.29 8.34 -1.16
C GLY A 111 9.74 7.89 -1.14
N TRP A 112 10.13 7.08 -0.16
CA TRP A 112 11.47 6.50 -0.15
C TRP A 112 11.75 5.59 -1.36
N VAL A 113 10.81 4.69 -1.70
CA VAL A 113 10.94 3.77 -2.86
C VAL A 113 11.10 4.50 -4.19
N PHE A 114 10.23 5.48 -4.47
CA PHE A 114 10.21 6.16 -5.78
C PHE A 114 11.12 7.37 -5.84
N ASP A 115 11.15 8.21 -4.78
CA ASP A 115 11.88 9.47 -4.80
C ASP A 115 13.35 9.28 -4.44
N GLU A 116 13.71 8.37 -3.54
CA GLU A 116 15.10 8.13 -3.15
C GLU A 116 15.73 6.96 -3.90
N LEU A 117 15.13 5.76 -3.82
CA LEU A 117 15.70 4.56 -4.45
C LEU A 117 15.48 4.46 -5.96
N LYS A 118 14.57 5.28 -6.50
CA LYS A 118 14.22 5.33 -7.93
C LYS A 118 13.75 3.98 -8.48
N PHE A 119 13.03 3.18 -7.69
CA PHE A 119 12.38 1.98 -8.21
C PHE A 119 11.30 2.38 -9.21
N HIS A 120 11.09 1.55 -10.23
CA HIS A 120 10.09 1.82 -11.27
C HIS A 120 8.69 1.42 -10.80
N ARG A 121 8.60 0.39 -9.95
CA ARG A 121 7.35 -0.28 -9.62
C ARG A 121 7.29 -0.69 -8.16
N ALA A 122 6.16 -0.42 -7.52
CA ALA A 122 5.80 -0.96 -6.21
C ALA A 122 4.54 -1.81 -6.35
N GLN A 123 4.52 -3.00 -5.77
CA GLN A 123 3.36 -3.89 -5.80
C GLN A 123 2.92 -4.32 -4.41
N ALA A 124 1.63 -4.61 -4.27
CA ALA A 124 1.02 -5.15 -3.07
C ALA A 124 0.28 -6.43 -3.43
N ALA A 125 0.59 -7.50 -2.71
CA ALA A 125 -0.04 -8.80 -2.87
C ALA A 125 -1.00 -9.05 -1.70
N ILE A 126 -2.29 -9.22 -2.02
CA ILE A 126 -3.36 -9.35 -1.03
C ILE A 126 -3.92 -10.77 -1.10
N MET A 127 -3.67 -11.56 -0.05
CA MET A 127 -4.21 -12.91 0.08
C MET A 127 -5.73 -12.87 0.32
N ASP A 128 -6.44 -13.90 -0.17
CA ASP A 128 -7.87 -14.11 0.05
C ASP A 128 -8.23 -14.48 1.50
N MET A 129 -8.30 -13.45 2.34
CA MET A 129 -8.54 -13.47 3.78
C MET A 129 -9.71 -12.53 4.16
N ALA A 130 -10.21 -12.61 5.40
CA ALA A 130 -11.38 -11.86 5.86
C ALA A 130 -11.24 -10.32 5.73
N ASP A 131 -10.01 -9.79 5.78
CA ASP A 131 -9.71 -8.36 5.67
C ASP A 131 -9.36 -7.91 4.24
N LYS A 132 -9.47 -8.79 3.23
CA LYS A 132 -9.06 -8.52 1.84
C LYS A 132 -9.70 -7.25 1.28
N ASP A 133 -11.02 -7.11 1.35
CA ASP A 133 -11.69 -5.94 0.76
C ASP A 133 -11.20 -4.63 1.36
N ARG A 134 -10.88 -4.61 2.66
CA ARG A 134 -10.31 -3.43 3.32
C ARG A 134 -8.90 -3.13 2.82
N ALA A 135 -8.08 -4.15 2.61
CA ALA A 135 -6.73 -3.98 2.07
C ALA A 135 -6.77 -3.48 0.62
N LEU A 136 -7.66 -4.06 -0.22
CA LEU A 136 -7.88 -3.61 -1.60
C LEU A 136 -8.28 -2.12 -1.64
N LEU A 137 -9.30 -1.74 -0.86
CA LEU A 137 -9.74 -0.35 -0.73
C LEU A 137 -8.62 0.57 -0.24
N PHE A 138 -7.83 0.12 0.73
CA PHE A 138 -6.70 0.89 1.26
C PHE A 138 -5.68 1.20 0.17
N PHE A 139 -5.17 0.19 -0.54
CA PHE A 139 -4.17 0.37 -1.59
C PHE A 139 -4.73 1.17 -2.78
N THR A 140 -5.94 0.87 -3.23
CA THR A 140 -6.64 1.64 -4.28
C THR A 140 -6.79 3.10 -3.89
N SER A 141 -7.16 3.40 -2.64
CA SER A 141 -7.28 4.79 -2.15
C SER A 141 -5.94 5.54 -2.02
N ILE A 142 -4.81 4.84 -2.06
CA ILE A 142 -3.47 5.44 -2.10
C ILE A 142 -3.07 5.76 -3.55
N GLY A 143 -3.67 5.06 -4.51
CA GLY A 143 -3.42 5.21 -5.95
C GLY A 143 -2.86 3.96 -6.62
N PHE A 144 -2.89 2.78 -5.96
CA PHE A 144 -2.53 1.53 -6.62
C PHE A 144 -3.65 1.08 -7.55
N SER A 145 -3.27 0.52 -8.69
CA SER A 145 -4.17 -0.07 -9.67
C SER A 145 -4.20 -1.58 -9.58
N HIS A 146 -5.38 -2.17 -9.82
CA HIS A 146 -5.55 -3.62 -9.79
C HIS A 146 -5.08 -4.27 -11.10
N GLU A 147 -4.24 -5.31 -10.97
CA GLU A 147 -3.67 -5.99 -12.13
C GLU A 147 -4.28 -7.37 -12.38
N GLY A 148 -4.62 -8.11 -11.33
CA GLY A 148 -5.20 -9.42 -11.49
C GLY A 148 -5.22 -10.29 -10.24
N ILE A 149 -5.73 -11.49 -10.41
CA ILE A 149 -5.85 -12.50 -9.37
C ILE A 149 -5.08 -13.75 -9.80
N ARG A 150 -4.08 -14.11 -9.01
CA ARG A 150 -3.36 -15.38 -9.15
C ARG A 150 -4.10 -16.45 -8.35
N ARG A 151 -4.96 -17.19 -9.06
CA ARG A 151 -5.82 -18.23 -8.47
C ARG A 151 -5.00 -19.36 -7.86
N ARG A 152 -5.36 -19.80 -6.65
CA ARG A 152 -4.76 -20.92 -5.90
C ARG A 152 -3.23 -20.85 -5.88
N SER A 153 -2.69 -19.66 -5.61
CA SER A 153 -1.25 -19.43 -5.66
C SER A 153 -0.52 -19.75 -4.36
N ILE A 154 -1.25 -19.78 -3.25
CA ILE A 154 -0.68 -20.02 -1.92
C ILE A 154 -1.41 -21.17 -1.26
N TYR A 155 -0.65 -22.10 -0.69
CA TYR A 155 -1.20 -23.11 0.20
C TYR A 155 -1.02 -22.66 1.66
N GLN A 156 -2.13 -22.40 2.35
CA GLN A 156 -2.12 -22.12 3.78
C GLN A 156 -2.30 -23.44 4.51
N SER A 157 -1.26 -23.91 5.20
CA SER A 157 -1.37 -25.12 6.03
C SER A 157 -2.40 -24.91 7.13
N GLY A 158 -3.26 -25.90 7.38
CA GLY A 158 -4.07 -25.93 8.59
C GLY A 158 -3.14 -26.07 9.80
N MET A 159 -3.55 -25.49 10.93
CA MET A 159 -2.95 -25.82 12.23
C MET A 159 -3.55 -27.14 12.73
N ASP A 160 -2.76 -27.91 13.49
CA ASP A 160 -3.24 -29.08 14.25
C ASP A 160 -3.91 -30.20 13.43
N GLY A 161 -3.35 -30.54 12.27
CA GLY A 161 -3.77 -31.71 11.48
C GLY A 161 -4.98 -31.49 10.58
N GLU A 162 -5.47 -30.25 10.47
CA GLU A 162 -6.45 -29.87 9.46
C GLU A 162 -5.83 -29.79 8.05
N ASN A 163 -6.62 -30.13 7.03
CA ASN A 163 -6.21 -29.96 5.63
C ASN A 163 -6.04 -28.47 5.31
N GLY A 164 -4.86 -28.10 4.82
CA GLY A 164 -4.62 -26.74 4.35
C GLY A 164 -5.46 -26.37 3.14
N VAL A 165 -5.63 -25.05 2.93
CA VAL A 165 -6.49 -24.48 1.89
C VAL A 165 -5.66 -23.67 0.90
N TRP A 166 -5.93 -23.88 -0.38
CA TRP A 166 -5.38 -23.03 -1.44
C TRP A 166 -6.10 -21.69 -1.49
N LYS A 167 -5.33 -20.60 -1.46
CA LYS A 167 -5.80 -19.22 -1.47
C LYS A 167 -5.41 -18.50 -2.75
N ASP A 168 -6.30 -17.61 -3.18
CA ASP A 168 -6.04 -16.68 -4.27
C ASP A 168 -5.24 -15.48 -3.76
N VAL A 169 -4.47 -14.86 -4.65
CA VAL A 169 -3.74 -13.62 -4.34
C VAL A 169 -4.10 -12.57 -5.38
N THR A 170 -4.61 -11.43 -4.91
CA THR A 170 -4.88 -10.26 -5.74
C THR A 170 -3.66 -9.35 -5.75
N TYR A 171 -3.19 -8.99 -6.94
CA TYR A 171 -2.05 -8.09 -7.13
C TYR A 171 -2.54 -6.69 -7.50
N LEU A 172 -1.99 -5.70 -6.80
CA LEU A 172 -2.09 -4.30 -7.16
C LEU A 172 -0.69 -3.73 -7.34
N ALA A 173 -0.55 -2.71 -8.18
CA ALA A 173 0.72 -2.04 -8.38
C ALA A 173 0.57 -0.53 -8.57
N MET A 174 1.68 0.16 -8.38
CA MET A 174 1.87 1.57 -8.69
C MET A 174 3.20 1.72 -9.42
N LEU A 175 3.18 2.51 -10.50
CA LEU A 175 4.37 2.90 -11.24
C LEU A 175 4.92 4.24 -10.77
N ASP A 176 6.20 4.48 -11.00
CA ASP A 176 6.89 5.75 -10.74
C ASP A 176 6.20 6.96 -11.40
N THR A 177 5.73 6.80 -12.65
CA THR A 177 4.98 7.84 -13.36
C THR A 177 3.66 8.18 -12.68
N GLU A 178 2.98 7.18 -12.13
CA GLU A 178 1.73 7.34 -11.38
C GLU A 178 2.00 8.01 -10.03
N TRP A 179 3.10 7.66 -9.37
CA TRP A 179 3.54 8.30 -8.13
C TRP A 179 3.72 9.82 -8.31
N VAL A 180 4.37 10.24 -9.40
CA VAL A 180 4.62 11.66 -9.71
C VAL A 180 3.30 12.45 -9.86
N VAL A 181 2.30 11.88 -10.53
CA VAL A 181 1.01 12.56 -10.77
C VAL A 181 -0.06 12.23 -9.74
N ARG A 182 0.26 11.40 -8.73
CA ARG A 182 -0.68 10.85 -7.75
C ARG A 182 -1.53 11.91 -7.06
N LYS A 183 -0.92 13.03 -6.63
CA LYS A 183 -1.67 14.12 -5.99
C LYS A 183 -2.74 14.69 -6.93
N SER A 184 -2.43 14.85 -8.21
CA SER A 184 -3.40 15.31 -9.21
C SER A 184 -4.46 14.26 -9.49
N LEU A 185 -4.13 12.97 -9.50
CA LEU A 185 -5.09 11.89 -9.69
C LEU A 185 -6.08 11.80 -8.52
N LEU A 186 -5.57 11.83 -7.29
CA LEU A 186 -6.40 11.77 -6.08
C LEU A 186 -7.26 13.03 -5.91
N ALA A 187 -6.79 14.21 -6.35
CA ALA A 187 -7.58 15.44 -6.36
C ALA A 187 -8.81 15.37 -7.27
N ARG A 188 -8.81 14.51 -8.29
CA ARG A 188 -9.97 14.28 -9.18
C ARG A 188 -11.03 13.36 -8.57
N GLY A 189 -10.79 12.86 -7.36
CA GLY A 189 -11.64 11.89 -6.67
C GLY A 189 -10.95 10.53 -6.61
N ALA A 190 -10.51 10.14 -5.41
CA ALA A 190 -10.00 8.80 -5.19
C ALA A 190 -11.16 7.79 -5.34
N PRO A 191 -10.96 6.67 -6.06
CA PRO A 191 -11.98 5.64 -6.16
C PRO A 191 -12.35 5.12 -4.77
N SER A 192 -13.65 5.06 -4.50
CA SER A 192 -14.21 4.60 -3.23
C SER A 192 -14.40 3.08 -3.20
N THR A 193 -14.34 2.44 -4.37
CA THR A 193 -14.37 0.98 -4.54
C THR A 193 -13.35 0.50 -5.56
N LEU A 194 -13.00 -0.80 -5.49
CA LEU A 194 -12.18 -1.45 -6.52
C LEU A 194 -12.84 -1.36 -7.91
N TRP A 195 -14.16 -1.50 -7.98
CA TRP A 195 -14.89 -1.44 -9.24
C TRP A 195 -14.85 -0.06 -9.88
N GLU A 196 -14.92 1.00 -9.07
CA GLU A 196 -14.74 2.37 -9.56
C GLU A 196 -13.33 2.57 -10.14
N GLU A 197 -12.29 2.04 -9.48
CA GLU A 197 -10.93 2.08 -10.02
C GLU A 197 -10.85 1.39 -11.38
N LEU A 198 -11.36 0.16 -11.48
CA LEU A 198 -11.36 -0.60 -12.72
C LEU A 198 -12.15 0.11 -13.84
N PHE A 199 -13.30 0.69 -13.52
CA PHE A 199 -14.13 1.40 -14.50
C PHE A 199 -13.47 2.71 -14.97
N ASN A 200 -12.87 3.46 -14.06
CA ASN A 200 -12.14 4.69 -14.37
C ASN A 200 -10.91 4.42 -15.24
N ARG A 201 -10.17 3.34 -14.92
CA ARG A 201 -9.02 2.91 -15.72
C ARG A 201 -9.45 2.48 -17.12
N HIS A 202 -10.47 1.63 -17.22
CA HIS A 202 -10.99 1.18 -18.52
C HIS A 202 -11.47 2.36 -19.37
N SER A 203 -12.17 3.32 -18.77
CA SER A 203 -12.61 4.54 -19.46
C SER A 203 -11.43 5.37 -19.98
N SER A 204 -10.39 5.55 -19.17
CA SER A 204 -9.17 6.27 -19.55
C SER A 204 -8.38 5.56 -20.66
N GLU A 205 -8.30 4.24 -20.62
CA GLU A 205 -7.66 3.42 -21.66
C GLU A 205 -8.40 3.54 -23.00
N ARG A 206 -9.74 3.54 -22.98
CA ARG A 206 -10.56 3.75 -24.16
C ARG A 206 -10.40 5.13 -24.77
N GLU A 207 -10.31 6.17 -23.94
CA GLU A 207 -10.07 7.54 -24.40
C GLU A 207 -8.67 7.67 -25.04
N LYS A 208 -7.64 7.06 -24.44
CA LYS A 208 -6.29 6.99 -25.03
C LYS A 208 -6.30 6.28 -26.38
N LEU A 209 -7.03 5.16 -26.49
CA LEU A 209 -7.19 4.43 -27.74
C LEU A 209 -7.91 5.30 -28.79
N ALA A 210 -8.99 5.98 -28.44
CA ALA A 210 -9.71 6.87 -29.34
C ALA A 210 -8.82 8.04 -29.83
N SER A 211 -8.10 8.70 -28.92
CA SER A 211 -7.14 9.77 -29.25
C SER A 211 -5.99 9.26 -30.13
N TRP A 212 -5.59 8.00 -29.97
CA TRP A 212 -4.60 7.37 -30.83
C TRP A 212 -5.16 7.11 -32.23
N GLU A 213 -6.39 6.58 -32.34
CA GLU A 213 -7.08 6.32 -33.61
C GLU A 213 -7.33 7.60 -34.41
N GLU A 214 -7.67 8.71 -33.76
CA GLU A 214 -7.80 10.02 -34.41
C GLU A 214 -6.49 10.49 -35.06
N ARG A 215 -5.35 10.23 -34.40
CA ARG A 215 -4.02 10.67 -34.86
C ARG A 215 -3.40 9.75 -35.91
N HIS A 216 -3.65 8.44 -35.85
CA HIS A 216 -2.95 7.44 -36.65
C HIS A 216 -3.87 6.66 -37.61
N GLY A 217 -5.16 6.99 -37.64
CA GLY A 217 -6.18 6.22 -38.33
C GLY A 217 -6.63 5.01 -37.51
N ARG A 218 -7.73 4.39 -37.95
CA ARG A 218 -8.34 3.26 -37.24
C ARG A 218 -7.41 2.04 -37.28
N LEU A 219 -7.13 1.43 -36.13
CA LEU A 219 -6.43 0.14 -36.06
C LEU A 219 -7.22 -0.90 -36.88
N GLN A 220 -6.50 -1.66 -37.72
CA GLN A 220 -7.06 -2.85 -38.34
C GLN A 220 -7.62 -3.76 -37.24
N ARG A 221 -8.95 -3.89 -37.17
CA ARG A 221 -9.61 -4.79 -36.24
C ARG A 221 -9.16 -6.21 -36.58
N THR A 222 -8.29 -6.78 -35.77
CA THR A 222 -8.00 -8.22 -35.83
C THR A 222 -9.25 -8.96 -35.36
N ALA A 223 -9.52 -10.11 -35.97
CA ALA A 223 -10.77 -10.89 -35.80
C ALA A 223 -11.10 -11.30 -34.35
N SER A 224 -10.21 -11.08 -33.37
CA SER A 224 -10.42 -11.36 -31.95
C SER A 224 -11.40 -10.42 -31.24
N MET A 225 -11.84 -9.33 -31.89
CA MET A 225 -12.86 -8.40 -31.37
C MET A 225 -14.28 -8.64 -31.91
N GLU A 226 -14.51 -9.69 -32.69
CA GLU A 226 -15.89 -10.12 -32.97
C GLU A 226 -16.46 -10.78 -31.71
N THR A 227 -17.22 -10.00 -30.93
CA THR A 227 -18.03 -10.51 -29.83
C THR A 227 -18.84 -11.69 -30.34
N ILE A 228 -18.68 -12.85 -29.72
CA ILE A 228 -19.50 -14.04 -30.00
C ILE A 228 -20.97 -13.62 -29.87
N ARG A 229 -21.70 -13.74 -30.98
CA ARG A 229 -23.11 -13.37 -31.13
C ARG A 229 -24.02 -14.39 -30.47
#